data_AF-A0A519R019-F1
#
_entry.id   AF-A0A519R019-F1
#
_cell.length_a   1.000
_cell.length_b   1.000
_cell.length_c   1.000
_cell.angle_alpha   90.00
_cell.angle_beta   90.00
_cell.angle_gamma   90.00
#
_symmetry.space_group_name_H-M   'P 1'
#
loop_
_entity.id
_entity.type
_entity.pdbx_description
1 polymer ?
#
loop_
_entity_poly.entity_id
_entity_poly.type
_entity_poly.pdbx_seq_one_letter_code
_entity_poly.pdbx_strand_id
1 'polypeptide(L)'
;MYSKFTNEELIEAYSTMIDYSGKADDNILKEIDKRGGLEKFLQEIEQKHVNKVESDRVLNELIKLNKEGLSLEEIKTNISSEIWIKHHLNAFIENRYIKHQLCLNDKSIDKDLILKSAIGLLLASIAGTGILLLFVFVFKFVHFGLLVPIYFVSYLIIKGYTGKSHNNGIVFLAGLIATIISGISIFLILNR
;
A
#
# COMPACT_ATOMS: atom_id res chain seq x y z
N MET A 1 22.86 -24.41 -7.29
CA MET A 1 21.54 -23.96 -6.81
C MET A 1 21.47 -22.44 -6.76
N TYR A 2 22.47 -21.76 -6.20
CA TYR A 2 22.55 -20.29 -6.12
C TYR A 2 22.81 -19.55 -7.45
N SER A 3 23.16 -20.25 -8.53
CA SER A 3 23.36 -19.65 -9.85
C SER A 3 22.11 -19.01 -10.47
N LYS A 4 20.92 -19.35 -9.95
CA LYS A 4 19.64 -18.73 -10.36
C LYS A 4 19.26 -17.52 -9.52
N PHE A 5 19.98 -17.25 -8.42
CA PHE A 5 19.61 -16.19 -7.50
C PHE A 5 19.91 -14.84 -8.13
N THR A 6 19.01 -13.88 -7.95
CA THR A 6 19.33 -12.46 -8.14
C THR A 6 20.39 -12.03 -7.13
N ASN A 7 21.01 -10.87 -7.34
CA ASN A 7 21.95 -10.35 -6.35
C ASN A 7 21.26 -10.05 -5.01
N GLU A 8 19.98 -9.62 -5.00
CA GLU A 8 19.27 -9.44 -3.73
C GLU A 8 19.03 -10.76 -3.00
N GLU A 9 18.59 -11.79 -3.71
CA GLU A 9 18.36 -13.12 -3.13
C GLU A 9 19.68 -13.72 -2.60
N LEU A 10 20.78 -13.48 -3.30
CA LEU A 10 22.11 -13.93 -2.89
C LEU A 10 22.59 -13.21 -1.62
N ILE A 11 22.38 -11.90 -1.54
CA ILE A 11 22.66 -11.10 -0.33
C ILE A 11 21.82 -11.58 0.84
N GLU A 12 20.51 -11.75 0.66
CA GLU A 12 19.59 -12.17 1.71
C GLU A 12 19.93 -13.57 2.23
N ALA A 13 20.19 -14.52 1.34
CA ALA A 13 20.60 -15.87 1.71
C ALA A 13 21.94 -15.87 2.46
N TYR A 14 22.93 -15.09 2.00
CA TYR A 14 24.22 -14.97 2.67
C TYR A 14 24.09 -14.35 4.06
N SER A 15 23.42 -13.21 4.19
CA SER A 15 23.22 -12.52 5.47
C SER A 15 22.48 -13.41 6.47
N THR A 16 21.43 -14.10 6.02
CA THR A 16 20.68 -15.04 6.87
C THR A 16 21.56 -16.17 7.39
N MET A 17 22.42 -16.76 6.55
CA MET A 17 23.33 -17.83 6.97
C MET A 17 24.35 -17.35 8.00
N ILE A 18 24.91 -16.16 7.79
CA ILE A 18 25.85 -15.56 8.74
C ILE A 18 25.16 -15.27 10.08
N ASP A 19 23.96 -14.68 10.05
CA ASP A 19 23.22 -14.32 11.27
C ASP A 19 22.80 -15.54 12.10
N TYR A 20 22.37 -16.63 11.46
CA TYR A 20 21.86 -17.81 12.16
C TYR A 20 22.92 -18.88 12.47
N SER A 21 23.95 -19.00 11.63
CA SER A 21 24.92 -20.11 11.74
C SER A 21 26.37 -19.65 11.90
N GLY A 22 26.65 -18.36 11.75
CA GLY A 22 28.00 -17.79 11.85
C GLY A 22 28.92 -18.15 10.68
N LYS A 23 28.44 -18.90 9.68
CA LYS A 23 29.21 -19.34 8.51
C LYS A 23 28.33 -19.50 7.28
N ALA A 24 28.89 -19.16 6.12
CA ALA A 24 28.20 -19.33 4.84
C ALA A 24 28.51 -20.72 4.24
N ASP A 25 27.56 -21.27 3.47
CA ASP A 25 27.75 -22.51 2.69
C ASP A 25 28.82 -22.33 1.59
N ASP A 26 29.69 -23.31 1.41
CA ASP A 26 30.70 -23.32 0.34
C ASP A 26 30.07 -23.12 -1.05
N ASN A 27 28.83 -23.58 -1.25
CA ASN A 27 28.13 -23.39 -2.52
C ASN A 27 27.71 -21.94 -2.77
N ILE A 28 27.37 -21.17 -1.73
CA ILE A 28 27.04 -19.75 -1.88
C ILE A 28 28.32 -18.93 -2.05
N LEU A 29 29.39 -19.28 -1.32
CA LEU A 29 30.70 -18.65 -1.44
C LEU A 29 31.29 -18.83 -2.84
N LYS A 30 31.18 -20.02 -3.44
CA LYS A 30 31.61 -20.28 -4.82
C LYS A 30 30.83 -19.45 -5.85
N GLU A 31 29.55 -19.20 -5.60
CA GLU A 31 28.74 -18.36 -6.50
C GLU A 31 29.11 -16.88 -6.35
N ILE A 32 29.31 -16.41 -5.12
CA ILE A 32 29.81 -15.06 -4.83
C ILE A 32 31.17 -14.83 -5.50
N ASP A 33 32.08 -15.79 -5.39
CA ASP A 33 33.41 -15.71 -6.00
C ASP A 33 33.32 -15.56 -7.53
N LYS A 34 32.45 -16.35 -8.17
CA LYS A 34 32.17 -16.23 -9.62
C LYS A 34 31.63 -14.86 -10.04
N ARG A 35 30.96 -14.11 -9.16
CA ARG A 35 30.34 -12.81 -9.45
C ARG A 35 31.26 -11.62 -9.17
N GLY A 36 32.52 -11.86 -8.82
CA GLY A 36 33.51 -10.82 -8.61
C GLY A 36 34.15 -10.82 -7.22
N GLY A 37 34.02 -11.90 -6.47
CA GLY A 37 34.71 -12.10 -5.20
C GLY A 37 33.91 -11.67 -3.97
N LEU A 38 34.29 -12.25 -2.82
CA LEU A 38 33.65 -11.99 -1.52
C LEU A 38 33.79 -10.54 -1.08
N GLU A 39 34.94 -9.90 -1.32
CA GLU A 39 35.19 -8.52 -0.92
C GLU A 39 34.22 -7.54 -1.60
N LYS A 40 34.09 -7.63 -2.93
CA LYS A 40 33.14 -6.83 -3.70
C LYS A 40 31.70 -7.06 -3.24
N PHE A 41 31.36 -8.31 -2.95
CA PHE A 41 30.03 -8.67 -2.47
C PHE A 41 29.72 -8.08 -1.09
N LEU A 42 30.68 -8.12 -0.16
CA LEU A 42 30.54 -7.47 1.15
C LEU A 42 30.42 -5.96 1.03
N GLN A 43 31.18 -5.33 0.13
CA GLN A 43 31.04 -3.90 -0.18
C GLN A 43 29.66 -3.57 -0.73
N GLU A 44 29.08 -4.42 -1.60
CA GLU A 44 27.71 -4.25 -2.10
C GLU A 44 26.67 -4.34 -0.97
N ILE A 45 26.85 -5.27 -0.03
CA ILE A 45 25.98 -5.39 1.16
C ILE A 45 26.07 -4.13 2.02
N GLU A 46 27.29 -3.68 2.32
CA GLU A 46 27.52 -2.48 3.13
C GLU A 46 26.94 -1.23 2.46
N GLN A 47 27.19 -1.04 1.16
CA GLN A 47 26.65 0.07 0.40
C GLN A 47 25.11 0.06 0.38
N LYS A 48 24.50 -1.12 0.26
CA LYS A 48 23.04 -1.28 0.33
C LYS A 48 22.50 -0.91 1.72
N HIS A 49 23.19 -1.31 2.77
CA HIS A 49 22.84 -0.95 4.14
C HIS A 49 22.93 0.57 4.36
N VAL A 50 24.05 1.20 3.96
CA VAL A 50 24.26 2.65 4.03
C VAL A 50 23.17 3.40 3.26
N ASN A 51 22.85 2.97 2.04
CA ASN A 51 21.77 3.55 1.24
C ASN A 51 20.38 3.42 1.90
N LYS A 52 20.11 2.31 2.59
CA LYS A 52 18.85 2.11 3.30
C LYS A 52 18.73 3.06 4.49
N VAL A 53 19.76 3.14 5.31
CA VAL A 53 19.80 4.05 6.47
C VAL A 53 19.61 5.51 6.00
N GLU A 54 20.28 5.89 4.91
CA GLU A 54 20.14 7.22 4.34
C GLU A 54 18.73 7.48 3.79
N SER A 55 18.13 6.47 3.13
CA SER A 55 16.73 6.57 2.66
C SER A 55 15.77 6.85 3.79
N ASP A 56 15.92 6.16 4.92
CA ASP A 56 15.07 6.32 6.09
C ASP A 56 15.28 7.69 6.75
N ARG A 57 16.54 8.15 6.85
CA ARG A 57 16.87 9.49 7.33
C ARG A 57 16.20 10.58 6.49
N VAL A 58 16.41 10.55 5.17
CA VAL A 58 15.85 11.52 4.21
C VAL A 58 14.32 11.48 4.24
N LEU A 59 13.71 10.30 4.33
CA LEU A 59 12.26 10.16 4.41
C LEU A 59 11.68 10.79 5.69
N ASN A 60 12.32 10.55 6.84
CA ASN A 60 11.87 11.10 8.11
C ASN A 60 11.96 12.64 8.13
N GLU A 61 13.05 13.18 7.58
CA GLU A 61 13.25 14.62 7.45
C GLU A 61 12.21 15.25 6.50
N LEU A 62 11.98 14.63 5.34
CA LEU A 62 10.93 15.04 4.41
C LEU A 62 9.56 15.08 5.08
N ILE A 63 9.18 14.04 5.82
CA ILE A 63 7.89 13.99 6.52
C ILE A 63 7.79 15.12 7.55
N LYS A 64 8.87 15.39 8.29
CA LYS A 64 8.92 16.49 9.26
C LYS A 64 8.72 17.85 8.59
N LEU A 65 9.52 18.17 7.57
CA LEU A 65 9.45 19.46 6.87
C LEU A 65 8.10 19.65 6.14
N ASN A 66 7.53 18.57 5.59
CA ASN A 66 6.19 18.64 4.98
C ASN A 66 5.09 18.92 6.03
N LYS A 67 5.22 18.38 7.25
CA LYS A 67 4.31 18.73 8.37
C LYS A 67 4.44 20.18 8.82
N GLU A 68 5.63 20.75 8.71
CA GLU A 68 5.89 22.18 8.96
C GLU A 68 5.34 23.09 7.85
N GLY A 69 4.79 22.52 6.77
CA GLY A 69 4.13 23.24 5.68
C GLY A 69 5.05 23.72 4.57
N LEU A 70 6.30 23.24 4.54
CA LEU A 70 7.27 23.62 3.50
C LEU A 70 6.86 23.06 2.13
N SER A 71 7.11 23.85 1.09
CA SER A 71 6.97 23.46 -0.30
C SER A 71 8.05 22.46 -0.73
N LEU A 72 7.81 21.75 -1.83
CA LEU A 72 8.77 20.78 -2.38
C LEU A 72 10.15 21.41 -2.64
N GLU A 73 10.19 22.62 -3.17
CA GLU A 73 11.44 23.30 -3.49
C GLU A 73 12.19 23.72 -2.23
N GLU A 74 11.49 24.21 -1.19
CA GLU A 74 12.09 24.46 0.11
C GLU A 74 12.64 23.17 0.74
N ILE A 75 11.89 22.06 0.68
CA ILE A 75 12.36 20.76 1.19
C ILE A 75 13.64 20.31 0.45
N LYS A 76 13.68 20.43 -0.88
CA LYS A 76 14.87 20.11 -1.69
C LYS A 76 16.09 20.97 -1.32
N THR A 77 15.87 22.19 -0.85
CA THR A 77 16.98 23.05 -0.38
C THR A 77 17.43 22.77 1.05
N ASN A 78 16.53 22.26 1.90
CA ASN A 78 16.82 21.99 3.31
C ASN A 78 17.46 20.62 3.55
N ILE A 79 17.14 19.62 2.72
CA ILE A 79 17.71 18.27 2.86
C ILE A 79 18.99 18.16 2.03
N SER A 80 20.10 17.80 2.69
CA SER A 80 21.36 17.43 2.03
C SER A 80 21.71 15.97 2.29
N SER A 81 22.59 15.40 1.47
CA SER A 81 23.10 14.05 1.63
C SER A 81 24.57 14.01 1.23
N GLU A 82 25.41 13.42 2.08
CA GLU A 82 26.82 13.13 1.76
C GLU A 82 26.97 11.80 1.01
N ILE A 83 25.97 10.92 1.11
CA ILE A 83 25.95 9.58 0.51
C ILE A 83 25.40 9.63 -0.92
N TRP A 84 24.38 10.45 -1.14
CA TRP A 84 23.71 10.56 -2.44
C TRP A 84 24.09 11.82 -3.20
N ILE A 85 24.36 11.65 -4.48
CA ILE A 85 24.51 12.77 -5.40
C ILE A 85 23.18 13.54 -5.46
N LYS A 86 23.27 14.88 -5.52
CA LYS A 86 22.13 15.81 -5.49
C LYS A 86 20.97 15.41 -6.42
N HIS A 87 21.27 14.91 -7.62
CA HIS A 87 20.23 14.47 -8.56
C HIS A 87 19.41 13.29 -8.02
N HIS A 88 20.06 12.27 -7.46
CA HIS A 88 19.40 11.10 -6.87
C HIS A 88 18.58 11.49 -5.64
N LEU A 89 19.15 12.33 -4.76
CA LEU A 89 18.47 12.86 -3.58
C LEU A 89 17.18 13.61 -3.98
N ASN A 90 17.27 14.54 -4.93
CA ASN A 90 16.12 15.33 -5.38
C ASN A 90 15.02 14.45 -5.99
N ALA A 91 15.40 13.46 -6.81
CA ALA A 91 14.45 12.51 -7.38
C ALA A 91 13.75 11.67 -6.30
N PHE A 92 14.49 11.23 -5.29
CA PHE A 92 13.94 10.52 -4.14
C PHE A 92 12.95 11.38 -3.35
N ILE A 93 13.34 12.63 -3.01
CA ILE A 93 12.49 13.59 -2.30
C ILE A 93 11.20 13.84 -3.08
N GLU A 94 11.29 14.11 -4.38
CA GLU A 94 10.14 14.42 -5.21
C GLU A 94 9.15 13.25 -5.28
N ASN A 95 9.65 12.04 -5.54
CA ASN A 95 8.82 10.84 -5.59
C ASN A 95 8.10 10.59 -4.25
N ARG A 96 8.83 10.72 -3.13
CA ARG A 96 8.26 10.52 -1.80
C ARG A 96 7.29 11.62 -1.40
N TYR A 97 7.58 12.87 -1.75
CA TYR A 97 6.69 14.01 -1.50
C TYR A 97 5.37 13.84 -2.24
N ILE A 98 5.39 13.53 -3.53
CA ILE A 98 4.19 13.30 -4.34
C ILE A 98 3.36 12.16 -3.75
N LYS A 99 3.98 11.03 -3.43
CA LYS A 99 3.28 9.90 -2.78
C LYS A 99 2.66 10.28 -1.44
N HIS A 100 3.37 11.06 -0.64
CA HIS A 100 2.86 11.55 0.64
C HIS A 100 1.66 12.49 0.45
N GLN A 101 1.74 13.42 -0.50
CA GLN A 101 0.61 14.32 -0.82
C GLN A 101 -0.62 13.57 -1.34
N LEU A 102 -0.42 12.56 -2.19
CA LEU A 102 -1.52 11.70 -2.65
C LEU A 102 -2.17 10.95 -1.49
N CYS A 103 -1.38 10.45 -0.54
CA CYS A 103 -1.89 9.79 0.67
C CYS A 103 -2.66 10.76 1.58
N LEU A 104 -2.14 11.97 1.79
CA LEU A 104 -2.81 13.02 2.56
C LEU A 104 -4.13 13.43 1.90
N ASN A 105 -4.13 13.63 0.59
CA ASN A 105 -5.33 13.94 -0.17
C ASN A 105 -6.32 12.78 -0.12
N ASP A 106 -5.89 11.53 -0.23
CA ASP A 106 -6.80 10.38 -0.13
C ASP A 106 -7.51 10.33 1.24
N LYS A 107 -6.81 10.71 2.31
CA LYS A 107 -7.36 10.75 3.68
C LYS A 107 -8.15 12.01 4.00
N SER A 108 -8.10 13.05 3.17
CA SER A 108 -8.79 14.30 3.46
C SER A 108 -10.31 14.08 3.44
N ILE A 109 -11.01 14.76 4.33
CA ILE A 109 -12.47 14.74 4.42
C ILE A 109 -12.96 16.15 4.18
N ASP A 110 -13.67 16.34 3.08
CA ASP A 110 -14.35 17.56 2.72
C ASP A 110 -15.85 17.33 2.54
N LYS A 111 -16.62 18.42 2.44
CA LYS A 111 -18.08 18.36 2.32
C LYS A 111 -18.51 17.64 1.03
N ASP A 112 -17.74 17.82 -0.05
CA ASP A 112 -18.00 17.17 -1.33
C ASP A 112 -17.83 15.65 -1.23
N LEU A 113 -16.79 15.16 -0.56
CA LEU A 113 -16.62 13.73 -0.29
C LEU A 113 -17.79 13.15 0.50
N ILE A 114 -18.27 13.85 1.53
CA ILE A 114 -19.40 13.39 2.34
C ILE A 114 -20.64 13.25 1.45
N LEU A 115 -20.94 14.25 0.62
CA LEU A 115 -22.07 14.23 -0.30
C LEU A 115 -21.96 13.10 -1.34
N LYS A 116 -20.80 12.97 -1.99
CA LYS A 116 -20.53 11.90 -2.95
C LYS A 116 -20.61 10.51 -2.32
N SER A 117 -20.13 10.36 -1.09
CA SER A 117 -20.21 9.10 -0.35
C SER A 117 -21.65 8.76 0.04
N ALA A 118 -22.48 9.74 0.37
CA ALA A 118 -23.90 9.53 0.65
C ALA A 118 -24.68 9.07 -0.60
N ILE A 119 -24.42 9.69 -1.76
CA ILE A 119 -24.99 9.26 -3.04
C ILE A 119 -24.50 7.85 -3.40
N GLY A 120 -23.19 7.61 -3.26
CA GLY A 120 -22.59 6.30 -3.49
C GLY A 120 -23.18 5.22 -2.59
N LEU A 121 -23.44 5.53 -1.31
CA LEU A 121 -24.07 4.63 -0.35
C LEU A 121 -25.47 4.20 -0.81
N LEU A 122 -26.31 5.14 -1.26
CA LEU A 122 -27.66 4.84 -1.75
C LEU A 122 -27.60 3.89 -2.96
N LEU A 123 -26.77 4.22 -3.96
CA LEU A 123 -26.62 3.41 -5.17
C LEU A 123 -26.03 2.03 -4.86
N ALA A 124 -25.01 1.98 -4.00
CA ALA A 124 -24.39 0.74 -3.54
C ALA A 124 -25.38 -0.16 -2.78
N SER A 125 -26.27 0.42 -1.99
CA SER A 125 -27.30 -0.33 -1.25
C SER A 125 -28.34 -0.93 -2.19
N ILE A 126 -28.77 -0.19 -3.22
CA ILE A 126 -29.71 -0.68 -4.24
C ILE A 126 -29.06 -1.82 -5.02
N ALA A 127 -27.83 -1.62 -5.50
CA ALA A 127 -27.09 -2.64 -6.25
C ALA A 127 -26.83 -3.89 -5.39
N GLY A 128 -26.38 -3.71 -4.15
CA GLY A 128 -26.13 -4.80 -3.21
C GLY A 128 -27.39 -5.62 -2.91
N THR A 129 -28.51 -4.95 -2.65
CA THR A 129 -29.82 -5.61 -2.47
C THR A 129 -30.23 -6.38 -3.72
N GLY A 130 -30.08 -5.79 -4.90
CA GLY A 130 -30.40 -6.45 -6.18
C GLY A 130 -29.59 -7.72 -6.42
N ILE A 131 -28.28 -7.69 -6.14
CA ILE A 131 -27.40 -8.86 -6.26
C ILE A 131 -27.82 -9.96 -5.28
N LEU A 132 -28.07 -9.61 -4.01
CA LEU A 132 -28.54 -10.57 -3.01
C LEU A 132 -29.89 -11.18 -3.40
N LEU A 133 -30.82 -10.37 -3.90
CA LEU A 133 -32.14 -10.83 -4.34
C LEU A 133 -32.04 -11.78 -5.52
N LEU A 134 -31.20 -11.47 -6.50
CA LEU A 134 -30.92 -12.36 -7.64
C LEU A 134 -30.31 -13.68 -7.17
N PHE A 135 -29.38 -13.63 -6.22
CA PHE A 135 -28.79 -14.84 -5.64
C PHE A 135 -29.84 -15.72 -4.97
N VAL A 136 -30.69 -15.14 -4.12
CA VAL A 136 -31.78 -15.88 -3.46
C VAL A 136 -32.76 -16.44 -4.48
N PHE A 137 -33.06 -15.71 -5.55
CA PHE A 137 -33.94 -16.18 -6.60
C PHE A 137 -33.40 -17.42 -7.32
N VAL A 138 -32.11 -17.43 -7.64
CA VAL A 138 -31.42 -18.53 -8.36
C VAL A 138 -31.15 -19.73 -7.46
N PHE A 139 -30.60 -19.51 -6.26
CA PHE A 139 -30.12 -20.57 -5.39
C PHE A 139 -31.12 -21.00 -4.30
N LYS A 140 -32.20 -20.23 -4.08
CA LYS A 140 -33.27 -20.51 -3.12
C LYS A 140 -32.84 -20.58 -1.64
N PHE A 141 -31.66 -20.08 -1.28
CA PHE A 141 -31.23 -19.90 0.10
C PHE A 141 -30.48 -18.58 0.31
N VAL A 142 -30.48 -18.10 1.55
CA VAL A 142 -29.73 -16.90 1.98
C VAL A 142 -28.45 -17.35 2.68
N HIS A 143 -27.31 -16.78 2.29
CA HIS A 143 -26.05 -17.05 2.96
C HIS A 143 -25.33 -15.77 3.35
N PHE A 144 -25.11 -15.58 4.65
CA PHE A 144 -24.43 -14.40 5.18
C PHE A 144 -22.98 -14.25 4.68
N GLY A 145 -22.35 -15.33 4.22
CA GLY A 145 -21.04 -15.26 3.56
C GLY A 145 -21.02 -14.35 2.33
N LEU A 146 -22.17 -14.11 1.69
CA LEU A 146 -22.30 -13.17 0.57
C LEU A 146 -22.15 -11.71 0.95
N LEU A 147 -22.22 -11.34 2.23
CA LEU A 147 -22.00 -9.95 2.63
C LEU A 147 -20.57 -9.47 2.32
N VAL A 148 -19.58 -10.38 2.33
CA VAL A 148 -18.20 -10.06 1.97
C VAL A 148 -18.08 -9.60 0.51
N PRO A 149 -18.51 -10.37 -0.51
CA PRO A 149 -18.48 -9.88 -1.89
C PRO A 149 -19.39 -8.68 -2.13
N ILE A 150 -20.53 -8.56 -1.43
CA ILE A 150 -21.37 -7.36 -1.51
C ILE A 150 -20.63 -6.12 -1.01
N TYR A 151 -19.88 -6.22 0.09
CA TYR A 151 -19.04 -5.12 0.56
C TYR A 151 -18.02 -4.66 -0.49
N PHE A 152 -17.37 -5.59 -1.19
CA PHE A 152 -16.45 -5.23 -2.27
C PHE A 152 -17.16 -4.50 -3.41
N VAL A 153 -18.35 -4.95 -3.81
CA VAL A 153 -19.16 -4.27 -4.84
C VAL A 153 -19.57 -2.88 -4.37
N SER A 154 -20.09 -2.76 -3.14
CA SER A 154 -20.48 -1.48 -2.55
C SER A 154 -19.31 -0.51 -2.49
N TYR A 155 -18.13 -0.99 -2.07
CA TYR A 155 -16.89 -0.21 -2.09
C TYR A 155 -16.52 0.27 -3.49
N LEU A 156 -16.56 -0.60 -4.50
CA LEU A 156 -16.21 -0.22 -5.87
C LEU A 156 -17.13 0.87 -6.43
N ILE A 157 -18.43 0.78 -6.14
CA ILE A 157 -19.40 1.81 -6.53
C ILE A 157 -19.05 3.13 -5.85
N ILE A 158 -18.87 3.14 -4.53
CA ILE A 158 -18.57 4.36 -3.77
C ILE A 158 -17.21 4.96 -4.20
N LYS A 159 -16.20 4.12 -4.42
CA LYS A 159 -14.90 4.54 -4.96
C LYS A 159 -15.06 5.21 -6.33
N GLY A 160 -15.91 4.66 -7.20
CA GLY A 160 -16.19 5.23 -8.53
C GLY A 160 -16.73 6.66 -8.45
N TYR A 161 -17.58 6.96 -7.47
CA TYR A 161 -18.13 8.31 -7.27
C TYR A 161 -17.20 9.25 -6.51
N THR A 162 -16.47 8.76 -5.52
CA THR A 162 -15.66 9.58 -4.61
C THR A 162 -14.22 9.78 -5.09
N GLY A 163 -13.70 8.85 -5.88
CA GLY A 163 -12.28 8.80 -6.28
C GLY A 163 -11.32 8.48 -5.13
N LYS A 164 -11.82 8.21 -3.92
CA LYS A 164 -11.00 7.94 -2.72
C LYS A 164 -10.92 6.45 -2.43
N SER A 165 -9.83 6.03 -1.80
CA SER A 165 -9.59 4.63 -1.45
C SER A 165 -10.29 4.22 -0.15
N HIS A 166 -10.20 2.93 0.21
CA HIS A 166 -10.73 2.43 1.47
C HIS A 166 -9.95 2.94 2.70
N ASN A 167 -8.77 3.55 2.50
CA ASN A 167 -8.03 4.20 3.56
C ASN A 167 -8.72 5.49 4.04
N ASN A 168 -9.66 6.03 3.25
CA ASN A 168 -10.52 7.11 3.69
C ASN A 168 -11.66 6.55 4.57
N GLY A 169 -11.72 7.01 5.82
CA GLY A 169 -12.69 6.52 6.80
C GLY A 169 -14.15 6.70 6.37
N ILE A 170 -14.49 7.76 5.64
CA ILE A 170 -15.86 8.01 5.17
C ILE A 170 -16.26 7.00 4.09
N VAL A 171 -15.37 6.73 3.12
CA VAL A 171 -15.61 5.73 2.07
C VAL A 171 -15.74 4.33 2.65
N PHE A 172 -14.85 3.99 3.59
CA PHE A 172 -14.93 2.71 4.30
C PHE A 172 -16.26 2.55 5.04
N LEU A 173 -16.66 3.55 5.82
CA LEU A 173 -17.90 3.53 6.59
C LEU A 173 -19.13 3.48 5.69
N ALA A 174 -19.14 4.25 4.61
CA ALA A 174 -20.23 4.24 3.63
C ALA A 174 -20.41 2.87 2.98
N GLY A 175 -19.31 2.19 2.63
CA GLY A 175 -19.35 0.82 2.08
C GLY A 175 -19.88 -0.20 3.08
N LEU A 176 -19.46 -0.09 4.35
CA LEU A 176 -19.94 -0.95 5.43
C LEU A 176 -21.45 -0.75 5.66
N ILE A 177 -21.89 0.50 5.78
CA ILE A 177 -23.31 0.83 5.99
C ILE A 177 -24.14 0.36 4.79
N ALA A 178 -23.69 0.57 3.55
CA ALA A 178 -24.41 0.10 2.36
C ALA A 178 -24.58 -1.42 2.34
N THR A 179 -23.57 -2.17 2.79
CA THR A 179 -23.62 -3.63 2.91
C THR A 179 -24.64 -4.06 3.97
N ILE A 180 -24.64 -3.42 5.14
CA ILE A 180 -25.59 -3.69 6.22
C ILE A 180 -27.02 -3.39 5.76
N ILE A 181 -27.24 -2.24 5.12
CA ILE A 181 -28.55 -1.87 4.55
C ILE A 181 -29.00 -2.95 3.57
N SER A 182 -28.14 -3.38 2.66
CA SER A 182 -28.47 -4.44 1.68
C SER A 182 -28.90 -5.75 2.35
N GLY A 183 -28.19 -6.15 3.42
CA GLY A 183 -28.52 -7.34 4.21
C GLY A 183 -29.84 -7.22 4.98
N ILE A 184 -30.13 -6.05 5.55
CA ILE A 184 -31.41 -5.80 6.23
C ILE A 184 -32.56 -5.77 5.20
N SER A 185 -32.35 -5.11 4.06
CA SER A 185 -33.33 -4.99 2.98
C SER A 185 -33.76 -6.35 2.45
N ILE A 186 -32.84 -7.30 2.22
CA ILE A 186 -33.22 -8.63 1.76
C ILE A 186 -34.07 -9.39 2.79
N PHE A 187 -33.76 -9.25 4.09
CA PHE A 187 -34.54 -9.88 5.16
C PHE A 187 -35.97 -9.31 5.23
N LEU A 188 -36.12 -7.99 5.08
CA LEU A 188 -37.43 -7.34 5.05
C LEU A 188 -38.26 -7.75 3.82
N ILE A 189 -37.61 -7.95 2.67
CA ILE A 189 -38.30 -8.37 1.43
C ILE A 189 -38.77 -9.83 1.53
N LEU A 190 -37.97 -10.72 2.12
CA LEU A 190 -38.29 -12.15 2.22
C LEU A 190 -39.33 -12.50 3.30
N ASN A 191 -39.47 -11.66 4.33
CA ASN A 191 -40.45 -11.86 5.41
C ASN A 191 -41.81 -11.21 5.14
N ARG A 192 -42.02 -10.69 3.92
CA ARG A 192 -43.27 -10.11 3.46
C ARG A 192 -43.96 -11.07 2.51
#